data_AF-A0A2G2A362-F1
#
_entry.id   AF-A0A2G2A362-F1
#
_cell.length_a   1.000
_cell.length_b   1.000
_cell.length_c   1.000
_cell.angle_alpha   90.00
_cell.angle_beta   90.00
_cell.angle_gamma   90.00
#
_symmetry.space_group_name_H-M   'P 1'
#
loop_
_entity.id
_entity.type
_entity.pdbx_description
1 polymer ?
#
loop_
_entity_poly.entity_id
_entity_poly.type
_entity_poly.pdbx_seq_one_letter_code
_entity_poly.pdbx_strand_id
1 'polypeptide(L)'
;MSTVVVPNLFESIDSLQVDLAPALARWLKTARFEPASIAFYELIMQLFGYPQASYNVAQLRAVQDGLAADKLWLCADPLALAIDVAHIYSIGNAYLALTRDEAEAYAAYLNASLPDGIELYVADSLRWYLSLQTPCHEDTYEPSAILGKTLVDKMPKGTLRQLYNEIQMLLHTCDLNQARRRADKPTIDALWLWGSGEQVQPQSSCAWQHVVSNDPIVYALAALNGVPNNEWSETPLEKARGVAGQLLVDARFQCVDLAEFSYRHFSQGAVRFLETLYPGHGRSYARQNWLRRMFKM
;
A
#
# COMPACT_ATOMS: atom_id res chain seq x y z
N MET A 1 -20.35 -0.38 14.53
CA MET A 1 -19.86 -1.59 13.85
C MET A 1 -18.47 -1.25 13.36
N SER A 2 -17.45 -1.96 13.83
CA SER A 2 -16.06 -1.64 13.49
C SER A 2 -15.62 -2.46 12.28
N THR A 3 -14.84 -1.87 11.39
CA THR A 3 -14.27 -2.55 10.21
C THR A 3 -12.76 -2.53 10.32
N VAL A 4 -12.15 -3.70 10.40
CA VAL A 4 -10.70 -3.83 10.47
C VAL A 4 -10.25 -4.35 9.11
N VAL A 5 -9.44 -3.56 8.42
CA VAL A 5 -8.84 -3.98 7.16
C VAL A 5 -7.46 -4.54 7.50
N VAL A 6 -7.36 -5.86 7.49
CA VAL A 6 -6.07 -6.53 7.68
C VAL A 6 -5.75 -7.27 6.39
N PRO A 7 -4.96 -6.65 5.49
CA PRO A 7 -4.49 -7.36 4.31
C PRO A 7 -3.56 -8.49 4.75
N ASN A 8 -3.70 -9.67 4.13
CA ASN A 8 -2.91 -10.88 4.43
C ASN A 8 -2.90 -11.33 5.90
N LEU A 9 -3.96 -11.07 6.68
CA LEU A 9 -4.04 -11.51 8.08
C LEU A 9 -3.73 -12.99 8.25
N PHE A 10 -4.36 -13.84 7.45
CA PHE A 10 -4.23 -15.29 7.60
C PHE A 10 -2.87 -15.80 7.13
N GLU A 11 -2.34 -15.24 6.04
CA GLU A 11 -0.99 -15.56 5.57
C GLU A 11 0.07 -15.11 6.58
N SER A 12 -0.13 -13.97 7.24
CA SER A 12 0.75 -13.48 8.30
C SER A 12 0.69 -14.36 9.55
N ILE A 13 -0.50 -14.79 9.98
CA ILE A 13 -0.66 -15.71 11.11
C ILE A 13 0.01 -17.06 10.82
N ASP A 14 -0.20 -17.63 9.63
CA ASP A 14 0.33 -18.94 9.26
C ASP A 14 1.85 -18.91 9.00
N SER A 15 2.38 -17.84 8.41
CA SER A 15 3.83 -17.70 8.12
C SER A 15 4.65 -17.33 9.35
N LEU A 16 4.12 -16.52 10.27
CA LEU A 16 4.86 -16.04 11.43
C LEU A 16 4.81 -17.00 12.63
N GLN A 17 4.03 -18.10 12.56
CA GLN A 17 3.81 -19.03 13.68
C GLN A 17 3.52 -18.32 15.01
N VAL A 18 2.82 -17.19 14.96
CA VAL A 18 2.55 -16.37 16.15
C VAL A 18 1.44 -17.02 16.96
N ASP A 19 1.70 -17.24 18.25
CA ASP A 19 0.65 -17.59 19.20
C ASP A 19 -0.37 -16.44 19.23
N LEU A 20 -1.53 -16.67 18.61
CA LEU A 20 -2.63 -15.72 18.62
C LEU A 20 -3.01 -15.43 20.07
N ALA A 21 -2.92 -14.17 20.49
CA ALA A 21 -3.40 -13.81 21.81
C ALA A 21 -4.86 -14.30 21.99
N PRO A 22 -5.23 -14.82 23.17
CA PRO A 22 -6.55 -15.40 23.41
C PRO A 22 -7.73 -14.50 23.04
N ALA A 23 -7.53 -13.18 23.10
CA ALA A 23 -8.52 -12.18 22.70
C ALA A 23 -8.74 -12.19 21.17
N LEU A 24 -7.66 -12.14 20.38
CA LEU A 24 -7.73 -12.20 18.91
C LEU A 24 -8.36 -13.53 18.45
N ALA A 25 -7.98 -14.65 19.06
CA ALA A 25 -8.58 -15.95 18.80
C ALA A 25 -10.09 -16.00 19.12
N ARG A 26 -10.54 -15.33 20.21
CA ARG A 26 -11.96 -15.23 20.56
C ARG A 26 -12.73 -14.38 19.56
N TRP A 27 -12.12 -13.31 19.07
CA TRP A 27 -12.74 -12.45 18.08
C TRP A 27 -12.85 -13.11 16.69
N LEU A 28 -11.81 -13.81 16.24
CA LEU A 28 -11.85 -14.57 14.98
C LEU A 28 -12.99 -15.61 14.95
N LYS A 29 -13.53 -16.03 16.11
CA LYS A 29 -14.70 -16.93 16.19
C LYS A 29 -16.04 -16.24 15.92
N THR A 30 -16.15 -14.94 16.17
CA THR A 30 -17.40 -14.18 16.04
C THR A 30 -17.36 -13.13 14.93
N ALA A 31 -16.20 -12.89 14.34
CA ALA A 31 -16.03 -11.93 13.27
C ALA A 31 -16.66 -12.40 11.96
N ARG A 32 -17.14 -11.45 11.16
CA ARG A 32 -17.51 -11.71 9.76
C ARG A 32 -16.28 -11.49 8.89
N PHE A 33 -15.92 -12.50 8.11
CA PHE A 33 -14.83 -12.41 7.15
C PHE A 33 -15.39 -12.22 5.76
N GLU A 34 -14.91 -11.21 5.06
CA GLU A 34 -15.29 -10.94 3.69
C GLU A 34 -14.01 -10.78 2.84
N PRO A 35 -13.80 -11.65 1.85
CA PRO A 35 -12.68 -11.46 0.94
C PRO A 35 -12.91 -10.21 0.11
N ALA A 36 -11.86 -9.39 -0.04
CA ALA A 36 -11.81 -8.33 -1.01
C ALA A 36 -10.98 -8.82 -2.21
N SER A 37 -11.65 -9.03 -3.34
CA SER A 37 -11.00 -9.44 -4.60
C SER A 37 -10.36 -8.26 -5.36
N ILE A 38 -10.16 -7.14 -4.67
CA ILE A 38 -9.62 -5.89 -5.20
C ILE A 38 -8.34 -5.52 -4.47
N ALA A 39 -7.59 -4.58 -5.04
CA ALA A 39 -6.33 -4.13 -4.48
C ALA A 39 -6.54 -3.25 -3.23
N PHE A 40 -5.48 -3.01 -2.46
CA PHE A 40 -5.60 -2.39 -1.14
C PHE A 40 -6.11 -0.96 -1.18
N TYR A 41 -5.46 -0.06 -1.92
CA TYR A 41 -5.93 1.31 -2.04
C TYR A 41 -7.28 1.38 -2.75
N GLU A 42 -7.57 0.50 -3.71
CA GLU A 42 -8.92 0.38 -4.29
C GLU A 42 -9.97 0.10 -3.21
N LEU A 43 -9.69 -0.85 -2.30
CA LEU A 43 -10.55 -1.15 -1.16
C LEU A 43 -10.71 0.05 -0.22
N ILE A 44 -9.60 0.71 0.14
CA ILE A 44 -9.61 1.89 1.00
C ILE A 44 -10.47 2.99 0.37
N MET A 45 -10.30 3.30 -0.91
CA MET A 45 -11.11 4.29 -1.62
C MET A 45 -12.60 3.94 -1.54
N GLN A 46 -12.97 2.69 -1.84
CA GLN A 46 -14.37 2.23 -1.74
C GLN A 46 -14.93 2.36 -0.31
N LEU A 47 -14.14 2.04 0.71
CA LEU A 47 -14.53 2.16 2.12
C LEU A 47 -14.77 3.62 2.53
N PHE A 48 -14.05 4.56 1.94
CA PHE A 48 -14.27 6.00 2.15
C PHE A 48 -15.39 6.58 1.26
N GLY A 49 -16.05 5.78 0.42
CA GLY A 49 -17.16 6.22 -0.42
C GLY A 49 -16.74 6.74 -1.80
N TYR A 50 -15.60 6.28 -2.30
CA TYR A 50 -15.07 6.65 -3.62
C TYR A 50 -15.13 5.43 -4.57
N PRO A 51 -16.26 5.20 -5.27
CA PRO A 51 -16.48 3.98 -6.05
C PRO A 51 -15.98 4.05 -7.51
N GLN A 52 -15.47 5.19 -7.98
CA GLN A 52 -14.96 5.31 -9.35
C GLN A 52 -13.65 4.52 -9.54
N ALA A 53 -13.30 4.28 -10.80
CA ALA A 53 -12.20 3.40 -11.18
C ALA A 53 -10.81 3.92 -10.76
N SER A 54 -10.56 5.23 -10.85
CA SER A 54 -9.22 5.80 -10.63
C SER A 54 -9.29 7.20 -10.02
N TYR A 55 -8.62 7.36 -8.88
CA TYR A 55 -8.48 8.63 -8.18
C TYR A 55 -7.02 9.01 -8.07
N ASN A 56 -6.74 10.32 -8.08
CA ASN A 56 -5.40 10.87 -7.93
C ASN A 56 -4.90 10.73 -6.48
N VAL A 57 -4.62 9.49 -6.07
CA VAL A 57 -4.05 9.16 -4.77
C VAL A 57 -2.58 9.58 -4.68
N ALA A 58 -1.91 9.81 -5.82
CA ALA A 58 -0.57 10.39 -5.84
C ALA A 58 -0.55 11.80 -5.24
N GLN A 59 -1.54 12.63 -5.59
CA GLN A 59 -1.70 13.97 -5.00
C GLN A 59 -1.87 13.91 -3.48
N LEU A 60 -2.74 13.01 -3.00
CA LEU A 60 -2.98 12.83 -1.58
C LEU A 60 -1.70 12.41 -0.84
N ARG A 61 -0.99 11.42 -1.39
CA ARG A 61 0.24 10.89 -0.80
C ARG A 61 1.36 11.94 -0.78
N ALA A 62 1.54 12.66 -1.89
CA ALA A 62 2.57 13.69 -2.03
C ALA A 62 2.39 14.84 -1.04
N VAL A 63 1.17 15.36 -0.90
CA VAL A 63 0.86 16.44 0.06
C VAL A 63 1.05 15.97 1.50
N GLN A 64 0.65 14.73 1.81
CA GLN A 64 0.87 14.15 3.13
C GLN A 64 2.37 13.99 3.46
N ASP A 65 3.18 13.67 2.45
CA ASP A 65 4.64 13.62 2.54
C ASP A 65 5.31 15.02 2.50
N GLY A 66 4.53 16.10 2.50
CA GLY A 66 5.02 17.48 2.58
C GLY A 66 5.39 18.13 1.25
N LEU A 67 5.02 17.53 0.11
CA LEU A 67 5.24 18.11 -1.21
C LEU A 67 4.17 19.16 -1.56
N ALA A 68 4.50 20.04 -2.51
CA ALA A 68 3.67 21.19 -2.87
C ALA A 68 2.32 20.77 -3.48
N ALA A 69 1.22 21.36 -3.00
CA ALA A 69 -0.13 20.99 -3.43
C ALA A 69 -0.53 21.55 -4.80
N ASP A 70 0.22 22.50 -5.35
CA ASP A 70 -0.02 23.18 -6.63
C ASP A 70 0.62 22.47 -7.83
N LYS A 71 1.42 21.42 -7.59
CA LYS A 71 1.96 20.53 -8.63
C LYS A 71 1.02 19.37 -8.91
N LEU A 72 1.13 18.81 -10.11
CA LEU A 72 0.45 17.58 -10.51
C LEU A 72 1.37 16.39 -10.25
N TRP A 73 1.02 15.57 -9.26
CA TRP A 73 1.85 14.45 -8.84
C TRP A 73 1.43 13.12 -9.48
N LEU A 74 2.42 12.28 -9.75
CA LEU A 74 2.30 10.86 -10.02
C LEU A 74 3.27 10.11 -9.11
N CYS A 75 2.84 9.01 -8.47
CA CYS A 75 3.76 8.17 -7.70
C CYS A 75 4.76 7.50 -8.64
N ALA A 76 6.02 7.36 -8.21
CA ALA A 76 7.09 6.74 -8.97
C ALA A 76 7.92 5.80 -8.10
N ASP A 77 7.26 4.83 -7.47
CA ASP A 77 7.88 4.01 -6.43
C ASP A 77 8.97 3.10 -7.02
N PRO A 78 10.17 3.03 -6.41
CA PRO A 78 11.23 2.14 -6.90
C PRO A 78 10.81 0.67 -6.74
N LEU A 79 11.08 -0.14 -7.76
CA LEU A 79 10.58 -1.51 -7.85
C LEU A 79 11.67 -2.49 -8.28
N ALA A 80 11.76 -3.63 -7.59
CA ALA A 80 12.53 -4.80 -8.04
C ALA A 80 11.65 -5.76 -8.84
N LEU A 81 12.21 -6.32 -9.90
CA LEU A 81 11.53 -7.23 -10.82
C LEU A 81 12.22 -8.60 -10.84
N ALA A 82 11.43 -9.67 -10.87
CA ALA A 82 11.92 -11.02 -11.15
C ALA A 82 11.59 -11.37 -12.59
N ILE A 83 12.54 -12.00 -13.28
CA ILE A 83 12.34 -12.52 -14.63
C ILE A 83 12.36 -14.05 -14.55
N ASP A 84 11.32 -14.67 -15.07
CA ASP A 84 11.27 -16.10 -15.39
C ASP A 84 11.28 -16.27 -16.93
N VAL A 85 11.42 -17.50 -17.42
CA VAL A 85 11.58 -17.86 -18.84
C VAL A 85 10.53 -17.23 -19.76
N ALA A 86 9.32 -16.94 -19.26
CA ALA A 86 8.22 -16.37 -20.06
C ALA A 86 7.61 -15.07 -19.51
N HIS A 87 7.94 -14.64 -18.28
CA HIS A 87 7.20 -13.57 -17.61
C HIS A 87 8.08 -12.71 -16.71
N ILE A 88 7.64 -11.47 -16.51
CA ILE A 88 8.22 -10.52 -15.56
C ILE A 88 7.23 -10.35 -14.40
N TYR A 89 7.73 -10.48 -13.18
CA TYR A 89 6.96 -10.38 -11.94
C TYR A 89 7.46 -9.22 -11.10
N SER A 90 6.53 -8.57 -10.39
CA SER A 90 6.90 -7.60 -9.36
C SER A 90 7.25 -8.29 -8.05
N ILE A 91 8.47 -8.03 -7.55
CA ILE A 91 8.90 -8.45 -6.20
C ILE A 91 8.53 -7.39 -5.15
N GLY A 92 8.13 -6.19 -5.60
CA GLY A 92 7.85 -5.06 -4.73
C GLY A 92 9.11 -4.25 -4.39
N ASN A 93 8.99 -3.41 -3.37
CA ASN A 93 10.02 -2.44 -2.98
C ASN A 93 10.62 -2.72 -1.58
N ALA A 94 9.95 -3.53 -0.75
CA ALA A 94 10.36 -3.80 0.63
C ALA A 94 11.78 -4.39 0.76
N TYR A 95 12.21 -5.19 -0.22
CA TYR A 95 13.52 -5.84 -0.21
C TYR A 95 14.65 -4.95 -0.73
N LEU A 96 14.34 -3.77 -1.27
CA LEU A 96 15.36 -2.88 -1.79
C LEU A 96 16.27 -2.34 -0.68
N ALA A 97 15.81 -2.23 0.56
CA ALA A 97 16.61 -1.70 1.68
C ALA A 97 17.37 -0.41 1.30
N LEU A 98 16.69 0.48 0.56
CA LEU A 98 17.26 1.75 0.11
C LEU A 98 17.38 2.69 1.29
N THR A 99 18.52 3.36 1.38
CA THR A 99 18.66 4.53 2.24
C THR A 99 18.10 5.77 1.54
N ARG A 100 17.80 6.82 2.32
CA ARG A 100 17.37 8.10 1.75
C ARG A 100 18.44 8.70 0.84
N ASP A 101 19.70 8.63 1.24
CA ASP A 101 20.82 9.16 0.44
C ASP A 101 20.98 8.42 -0.89
N GLU A 102 20.82 7.09 -0.90
CA GLU A 102 20.79 6.32 -2.15
C GLU A 102 19.62 6.76 -3.04
N ALA A 103 18.42 6.92 -2.46
CA ALA A 103 17.24 7.37 -3.20
C ALA A 103 17.43 8.74 -3.86
N GLU A 104 17.97 9.71 -3.12
CA GLU A 104 18.30 11.04 -3.65
C GLU A 104 19.37 10.96 -4.77
N ALA A 105 20.36 10.08 -4.64
CA ALA A 105 21.37 9.88 -5.69
C ALA A 105 20.76 9.30 -6.97
N TYR A 106 19.83 8.35 -6.86
CA TYR A 106 19.07 7.85 -8.01
C TYR A 106 18.21 8.95 -8.64
N ALA A 107 17.54 9.76 -7.83
CA ALA A 107 16.71 10.84 -8.33
C ALA A 107 17.54 11.90 -9.06
N ALA A 108 18.70 12.29 -8.52
CA ALA A 108 19.62 13.21 -9.19
C ALA A 108 20.13 12.64 -10.53
N TYR A 109 20.47 11.35 -10.57
CA TYR A 109 20.88 10.68 -11.81
C TYR A 109 19.76 10.67 -12.85
N LEU A 110 18.55 10.27 -12.48
CA LEU A 110 17.42 10.20 -13.40
C LEU A 110 17.00 11.58 -13.89
N ASN A 111 16.91 12.58 -13.00
CA ASN A 111 16.55 13.96 -13.36
C ASN A 111 17.45 14.58 -14.43
N ALA A 112 18.72 14.14 -14.55
CA ALA A 112 19.63 14.62 -15.58
C ALA A 112 19.25 14.15 -17.00
N SER A 113 18.33 13.19 -17.13
CA SER A 113 17.91 12.60 -18.41
C SER A 113 16.39 12.48 -18.56
N LEU A 114 15.61 12.97 -17.60
CA LEU A 114 14.16 13.01 -17.73
C LEU A 114 13.74 14.08 -18.76
N PRO A 115 12.62 13.88 -19.48
CA PRO A 115 12.10 14.87 -20.40
C PRO A 115 11.79 16.21 -19.73
N ASP A 116 11.90 17.30 -20.49
CA ASP A 116 11.54 18.64 -20.03
C ASP A 116 10.11 18.66 -19.46
N GLY A 117 9.96 19.29 -18.28
CA GLY A 117 8.66 19.38 -17.61
C GLY A 117 8.29 18.16 -16.77
N ILE A 118 9.17 17.17 -16.66
CA ILE A 118 9.04 16.07 -15.71
C ILE A 118 10.23 16.12 -14.75
N GLU A 119 9.93 16.12 -13.46
CA GLU A 119 10.95 16.14 -12.41
C GLU A 119 10.60 15.09 -11.35
N LEU A 120 11.62 14.35 -10.92
CA LEU A 120 11.53 13.31 -9.90
C LEU A 120 11.93 13.85 -8.53
N TYR A 121 11.09 13.55 -7.55
CA TYR A 121 11.19 13.98 -6.15
C TYR A 121 11.22 12.76 -5.22
N VAL A 122 12.07 12.83 -4.20
CA VAL A 122 12.17 11.81 -3.15
C VAL A 122 11.61 12.39 -1.86
N ALA A 123 10.49 11.84 -1.37
CA ALA A 123 10.00 12.18 -0.04
C ALA A 123 10.59 11.25 1.03
N ASP A 124 10.74 9.97 0.69
CA ASP A 124 11.31 8.92 1.51
C ASP A 124 12.07 7.93 0.62
N SER A 125 12.91 7.10 1.22
CA SER A 125 13.67 6.00 0.61
C SER A 125 12.88 5.19 -0.44
N LEU A 126 11.59 4.92 -0.20
CA LEU A 126 10.72 4.14 -1.09
C LEU A 126 9.49 4.90 -1.61
N ARG A 127 9.33 6.19 -1.31
CA ARG A 127 8.18 7.01 -1.75
C ARG A 127 8.65 8.18 -2.60
N TRP A 128 8.58 8.01 -3.91
CA TRP A 128 9.03 9.00 -4.89
C TRP A 128 7.87 9.47 -5.76
N TYR A 129 8.06 10.61 -6.41
CA TYR A 129 7.02 11.31 -7.16
C TYR A 129 7.57 11.96 -8.41
N LEU A 130 6.82 11.89 -9.50
CA LEU A 130 7.04 12.74 -10.67
C LEU A 130 6.09 13.93 -10.59
N SER A 131 6.62 15.14 -10.74
CA SER A 131 5.80 16.30 -11.07
C SER A 131 5.55 16.35 -12.58
N LEU A 132 4.31 16.55 -12.98
CA LEU A 132 3.90 16.63 -14.37
C LEU A 132 3.43 18.05 -14.71
N GLN A 133 3.62 18.48 -15.96
CA GLN A 133 3.02 19.73 -16.47
C GLN A 133 1.55 19.59 -16.85
N THR A 134 1.13 18.38 -17.22
CA THR A 134 -0.24 18.08 -17.65
C THR A 134 -0.82 16.92 -16.86
N PRO A 135 -2.13 16.91 -16.54
CA PRO A 135 -2.75 15.80 -15.84
C PRO A 135 -2.60 14.48 -16.59
N CYS A 136 -2.23 13.43 -15.87
CA CYS A 136 -2.19 12.08 -16.42
C CYS A 136 -3.58 11.43 -16.26
N HIS A 137 -4.19 11.05 -17.39
CA HIS A 137 -5.49 10.37 -17.43
C HIS A 137 -5.40 8.88 -17.79
N GLU A 138 -4.18 8.35 -17.93
CA GLU A 138 -3.97 6.94 -18.21
C GLU A 138 -4.28 6.08 -16.98
N ASP A 139 -4.83 4.88 -17.21
CA ASP A 139 -5.06 3.88 -16.16
C ASP A 139 -3.74 3.46 -15.54
N THR A 140 -3.68 3.50 -14.20
CA THR A 140 -2.54 3.01 -13.44
C THR A 140 -2.98 2.01 -12.39
N TYR A 141 -2.06 1.15 -11.95
CA TYR A 141 -2.33 0.14 -10.94
C TYR A 141 -1.46 0.43 -9.73
N GLU A 142 -2.03 0.31 -8.52
CA GLU A 142 -1.24 0.44 -7.30
C GLU A 142 -0.25 -0.72 -7.11
N PRO A 143 0.83 -0.54 -6.32
CA PRO A 143 1.82 -1.59 -6.06
C PRO A 143 1.21 -2.90 -5.52
N SER A 144 0.17 -2.81 -4.67
CA SER A 144 -0.51 -4.00 -4.14
C SER A 144 -1.25 -4.79 -5.23
N ALA A 145 -1.65 -4.14 -6.31
CA ALA A 145 -2.34 -4.77 -7.43
C ALA A 145 -1.40 -5.60 -8.29
N ILE A 146 -0.09 -5.34 -8.27
CA ILE A 146 0.92 -6.00 -9.12
C ILE A 146 1.89 -6.92 -8.37
N LEU A 147 2.00 -6.81 -7.04
CA LEU A 147 2.91 -7.63 -6.24
C LEU A 147 2.68 -9.13 -6.48
N GLY A 148 3.76 -9.86 -6.78
CA GLY A 148 3.73 -11.31 -7.05
C GLY A 148 3.03 -11.72 -8.34
N LYS A 149 2.55 -10.76 -9.15
CA LYS A 149 1.82 -11.03 -10.40
C LYS A 149 2.67 -10.75 -11.62
N THR A 150 2.31 -11.40 -12.72
CA THR A 150 2.80 -11.03 -14.05
C THR A 150 2.38 -9.59 -14.37
N LEU A 151 3.30 -8.81 -14.93
CA LEU A 151 3.03 -7.42 -15.28
C LEU A 151 2.30 -7.25 -16.62
N VAL A 152 2.20 -8.30 -17.45
CA VAL A 152 1.75 -8.21 -18.85
C VAL A 152 0.45 -7.40 -19.02
N ASP A 153 -0.57 -7.68 -18.20
CA ASP A 153 -1.89 -7.03 -18.31
C ASP A 153 -1.99 -5.71 -17.51
N LYS A 154 -0.95 -5.37 -16.74
CA LYS A 154 -0.92 -4.22 -15.83
C LYS A 154 0.16 -3.21 -16.18
N MET A 155 0.83 -3.38 -17.31
CA MET A 155 1.83 -2.42 -17.76
C MET A 155 1.20 -1.04 -18.01
N PRO A 156 1.94 0.05 -17.74
CA PRO A 156 1.57 1.37 -18.22
C PRO A 156 1.32 1.36 -19.72
N LYS A 157 0.46 2.27 -20.20
CA LYS A 157 0.11 2.45 -21.60
C LYS A 157 0.60 3.82 -22.09
N GLY A 158 0.32 4.16 -23.35
CA GLY A 158 0.54 5.51 -23.88
C GLY A 158 1.90 6.14 -23.56
N THR A 159 1.84 7.37 -23.06
CA THR A 159 2.98 8.21 -22.68
C THR A 159 3.67 7.69 -21.41
N LEU A 160 2.91 7.15 -20.44
CA LEU A 160 3.53 6.55 -19.26
C LEU A 160 4.38 5.33 -19.62
N ARG A 161 4.00 4.57 -20.66
CA ARG A 161 4.81 3.43 -21.11
C ARG A 161 6.13 3.86 -21.69
N GLN A 162 6.15 4.96 -22.44
CA GLN A 162 7.37 5.52 -23.00
C GLN A 162 8.31 5.95 -21.87
N LEU A 163 7.79 6.74 -20.92
CA LEU A 163 8.54 7.21 -19.76
C LEU A 163 9.05 6.05 -18.89
N TYR A 164 8.20 5.06 -18.62
CA TYR A 164 8.57 3.85 -17.88
C TYR A 164 9.73 3.11 -18.55
N ASN A 165 9.65 2.87 -19.86
CA ASN A 165 10.71 2.16 -20.59
C ASN A 165 12.03 2.95 -20.61
N GLU A 166 11.97 4.27 -20.77
CA GLU A 166 13.14 5.14 -20.75
C GLU A 166 13.84 5.10 -19.39
N ILE A 167 13.07 5.26 -18.30
CA ILE A 167 13.59 5.14 -16.93
C ILE A 167 14.22 3.76 -16.70
N GLN A 168 13.58 2.67 -17.17
CA GLN A 168 14.15 1.33 -17.07
C GLN A 168 15.49 1.20 -17.79
N MET A 169 15.62 1.76 -18.99
CA MET A 169 16.90 1.74 -19.73
C MET A 169 18.01 2.49 -18.98
N LEU A 170 17.69 3.66 -18.41
CA LEU A 170 18.63 4.42 -17.57
C LEU A 170 19.06 3.61 -16.35
N LEU A 171 18.09 3.06 -15.60
CA LEU A 171 18.37 2.23 -14.42
C LEU A 171 19.23 1.00 -14.75
N HIS A 172 19.03 0.35 -15.89
CA HIS A 172 19.78 -0.85 -16.25
C HIS A 172 21.29 -0.59 -16.38
N THR A 173 21.64 0.59 -16.91
CA THR A 173 23.02 0.98 -17.21
C THR A 173 23.69 1.81 -16.11
N CYS A 174 22.93 2.35 -15.16
CA CYS A 174 23.46 3.27 -14.15
C CYS A 174 24.48 2.62 -13.20
N ASP A 175 25.48 3.40 -12.81
CA ASP A 175 26.56 2.96 -11.90
C ASP A 175 26.04 2.65 -10.48
N LEU A 176 24.94 3.27 -10.06
CA LEU A 176 24.29 3.00 -8.78
C LEU A 176 23.82 1.55 -8.69
N ASN A 177 23.12 1.06 -9.73
CA ASN A 177 22.73 -0.36 -9.78
C ASN A 177 23.94 -1.29 -9.91
N GLN A 178 24.99 -0.88 -10.63
CA GLN A 178 26.22 -1.68 -10.68
C GLN A 178 26.89 -1.79 -9.30
N ALA A 179 26.94 -0.71 -8.52
CA ALA A 179 27.47 -0.70 -7.17
C ALA A 179 26.64 -1.60 -6.24
N ARG A 180 25.30 -1.56 -6.36
CA ARG A 180 24.41 -2.44 -5.60
C ARG A 180 24.63 -3.92 -5.93
N ARG A 181 24.77 -4.27 -7.22
CA ARG A 181 25.11 -5.65 -7.65
C ARG A 181 26.45 -6.12 -7.07
N ARG A 182 27.48 -5.26 -7.09
CA ARG A 182 28.79 -5.58 -6.50
C ARG A 182 28.75 -5.80 -4.98
N ALA A 183 27.74 -5.24 -4.32
CA ALA A 183 27.50 -5.37 -2.89
C ALA A 183 26.43 -6.42 -2.55
N ASP A 184 26.04 -7.27 -3.51
CA ASP A 184 24.98 -8.28 -3.38
C ASP A 184 23.64 -7.73 -2.88
N LYS A 185 23.34 -6.45 -3.19
CA LYS A 185 22.07 -5.80 -2.87
C LYS A 185 21.11 -5.85 -4.07
N PRO A 186 19.78 -5.99 -3.83
CA PRO A 186 18.78 -5.90 -4.90
C PRO A 186 18.85 -4.56 -5.65
N THR A 187 18.72 -4.59 -6.97
CA THR A 187 18.71 -3.38 -7.82
C THR A 187 17.33 -2.77 -7.93
N ILE A 188 17.28 -1.49 -8.33
CA ILE A 188 16.04 -0.85 -8.77
C ILE A 188 15.89 -1.14 -10.26
N ASP A 189 14.93 -1.99 -10.64
CA ASP A 189 14.73 -2.42 -12.02
C ASP A 189 13.71 -1.57 -12.76
N ALA A 190 12.84 -0.86 -12.03
CA ALA A 190 11.87 0.07 -12.57
C ALA A 190 11.47 1.13 -11.54
N LEU A 191 10.89 2.23 -12.03
CA LEU A 191 9.99 3.06 -11.21
C LEU A 191 8.56 2.73 -11.60
N TRP A 192 7.77 2.29 -10.64
CA TRP A 192 6.36 1.99 -10.86
C TRP A 192 5.55 3.28 -10.83
N LEU A 193 4.98 3.64 -11.98
CA LEU A 193 4.24 4.88 -12.18
C LEU A 193 2.75 4.67 -11.87
N TRP A 194 2.23 5.31 -10.82
CA TRP A 194 0.85 5.06 -10.39
C TRP A 194 0.17 6.20 -9.64
N GLY A 195 -1.13 6.03 -9.39
CA GLY A 195 -1.93 6.95 -8.60
C GLY A 195 -2.43 8.15 -9.39
N SER A 196 -2.51 8.02 -10.72
CA SER A 196 -3.25 8.94 -11.59
C SER A 196 -4.76 8.79 -11.41
N GLY A 197 -5.52 9.82 -11.77
CA GLY A 197 -6.98 9.75 -11.78
C GLY A 197 -7.65 11.09 -11.51
N GLU A 198 -8.93 11.05 -11.17
CA GLU A 198 -9.70 12.23 -10.81
C GLU A 198 -9.27 12.78 -9.45
N GLN A 199 -9.34 14.11 -9.28
CA GLN A 199 -9.04 14.74 -8.00
C GLN A 199 -10.00 14.23 -6.92
N VAL A 200 -9.45 13.84 -5.77
CA VAL A 200 -10.25 13.39 -4.63
C VAL A 200 -10.84 14.60 -3.93
N GLN A 201 -12.17 14.67 -3.88
CA GLN A 201 -12.91 15.71 -3.17
C GLN A 201 -13.45 15.16 -1.83
N PRO A 202 -13.66 16.00 -0.81
CA PRO A 202 -14.32 15.57 0.43
C PRO A 202 -15.70 14.97 0.17
N GLN A 203 -16.03 13.87 0.84
CA GLN A 203 -17.38 13.31 0.78
C GLN A 203 -18.36 14.15 1.59
N SER A 204 -19.60 14.27 1.10
CA SER A 204 -20.68 14.93 1.84
C SER A 204 -21.02 14.23 3.16
N SER A 205 -20.74 12.92 3.26
CA SER A 205 -20.88 12.14 4.48
C SER A 205 -19.86 11.01 4.50
N CYS A 206 -18.97 10.99 5.50
CA CYS A 206 -18.06 9.87 5.74
C CYS A 206 -18.64 8.96 6.81
N ALA A 207 -18.62 7.64 6.58
CA ALA A 207 -19.15 6.65 7.51
C ALA A 207 -18.25 6.46 8.75
N TRP A 208 -16.96 6.81 8.64
CA TRP A 208 -15.95 6.61 9.68
C TRP A 208 -15.96 7.73 10.71
N GLN A 209 -15.88 7.35 11.98
CA GLN A 209 -15.69 8.32 13.07
C GLN A 209 -14.22 8.39 13.50
N HIS A 210 -13.46 7.30 13.31
CA HIS A 210 -12.04 7.23 13.62
C HIS A 210 -11.31 6.32 12.65
N VAL A 211 -10.04 6.65 12.40
CA VAL A 211 -9.11 5.86 11.59
C VAL A 211 -7.83 5.61 12.40
N VAL A 212 -7.24 4.43 12.23
CA VAL A 212 -5.90 4.10 12.75
C VAL A 212 -5.09 3.53 11.60
N SER A 213 -4.08 4.27 11.15
CA SER A 213 -3.16 3.85 10.08
C SER A 213 -1.91 4.73 10.07
N ASN A 214 -0.77 4.11 9.74
CA ASN A 214 0.49 4.79 9.41
C ASN A 214 0.64 5.06 7.90
N ASP A 215 -0.37 4.72 7.10
CA ASP A 215 -0.31 4.91 5.67
C ASP A 215 -0.65 6.34 5.25
N PRO A 216 0.18 6.99 4.42
CA PRO A 216 -0.03 8.37 4.03
C PRO A 216 -1.32 8.60 3.23
N ILE A 217 -1.77 7.64 2.41
CA ILE A 217 -3.03 7.78 1.65
C ILE A 217 -4.23 7.64 2.58
N VAL A 218 -4.21 6.64 3.48
CA VAL A 218 -5.28 6.48 4.48
C VAL A 218 -5.37 7.70 5.39
N TYR A 219 -4.22 8.25 5.80
CA TYR A 219 -4.16 9.49 6.58
C TYR A 219 -4.75 10.66 5.82
N ALA A 220 -4.34 10.87 4.57
CA ALA A 220 -4.84 11.96 3.73
C ALA A 220 -6.35 11.86 3.50
N LEU A 221 -6.90 10.66 3.29
CA LEU A 221 -8.34 10.44 3.14
C LEU A 221 -9.12 10.75 4.42
N ALA A 222 -8.60 10.34 5.57
CA ALA A 222 -9.19 10.66 6.87
C ALA A 222 -9.23 12.18 7.08
N ALA A 223 -8.10 12.86 6.88
CA ALA A 223 -7.99 14.31 7.01
C ALA A 223 -8.92 15.05 6.03
N LEU A 224 -8.97 14.63 4.76
CA LEU A 224 -9.83 15.20 3.74
C LEU A 224 -11.32 15.14 4.12
N ASN A 225 -11.72 14.08 4.82
CA ASN A 225 -13.10 13.85 5.25
C ASN A 225 -13.37 14.31 6.70
N GLY A 226 -12.44 15.04 7.32
CA GLY A 226 -12.59 15.54 8.69
C GLY A 226 -12.64 14.44 9.76
N VAL A 227 -12.12 13.25 9.44
CA VAL A 227 -12.09 12.10 10.35
C VAL A 227 -10.78 12.10 11.14
N PRO A 228 -10.82 12.08 12.48
CA PRO A 228 -9.62 11.92 13.29
C PRO A 228 -8.86 10.63 12.93
N ASN A 229 -7.59 10.77 12.54
CA ASN A 229 -6.67 9.65 12.35
C ASN A 229 -5.63 9.63 13.48
N ASN A 230 -5.32 8.44 13.98
CA ASN A 230 -4.22 8.22 14.93
C ASN A 230 -3.15 7.33 14.29
N GLU A 231 -1.89 7.73 14.40
CA GLU A 231 -0.76 6.86 14.08
C GLU A 231 -0.74 5.63 15.00
N TRP A 232 -0.21 4.52 14.49
CA TRP A 232 0.12 3.34 15.27
C TRP A 232 1.39 3.60 16.09
N SER A 233 1.23 3.95 17.37
CA SER A 233 2.30 3.93 18.38
C SER A 233 2.19 2.66 19.27
N GLU A 234 3.06 2.51 20.27
CA GLU A 234 2.89 1.50 21.35
C GLU A 234 1.70 1.83 22.29
N THR A 235 1.18 3.08 22.25
CA THR A 235 0.08 3.58 23.09
C THR A 235 -1.04 4.42 22.39
N PRO A 236 -1.43 4.18 21.13
CA PRO A 236 -2.52 4.90 20.45
C PRO A 236 -3.89 4.28 20.81
N LEU A 237 -3.85 3.02 21.24
CA LEU A 237 -5.01 2.21 21.57
C LEU A 237 -5.74 2.76 22.80
N GLU A 238 -5.04 3.44 23.71
CA GLU A 238 -5.68 4.12 24.85
C GLU A 238 -6.52 5.33 24.42
N LYS A 239 -6.13 6.05 23.34
CA LYS A 239 -6.88 7.22 22.82
C LYS A 239 -8.14 6.84 22.04
N ALA A 240 -8.22 5.60 21.55
CA ALA A 240 -9.43 5.05 20.91
C ALA A 240 -10.38 4.35 21.91
N ARG A 241 -10.07 4.33 23.21
CA ARG A 241 -11.00 3.80 24.25
C ARG A 241 -12.26 4.65 24.29
N GLY A 242 -13.43 4.03 24.15
CA GLY A 242 -14.73 4.69 24.27
C GLY A 242 -15.28 5.32 22.98
N VAL A 243 -14.64 5.08 21.83
CA VAL A 243 -15.15 5.53 20.54
C VAL A 243 -16.44 4.77 20.18
N ALA A 244 -17.58 5.46 20.26
CA ALA A 244 -18.83 5.00 19.68
C ALA A 244 -18.81 5.31 18.17
N GLY A 245 -18.96 4.30 17.30
CA GLY A 245 -19.04 4.53 15.85
C GLY A 245 -18.46 3.39 14.98
N GLN A 246 -18.19 3.71 13.72
CA GLN A 246 -17.42 2.91 12.79
C GLN A 246 -15.94 3.33 12.85
N LEU A 247 -15.08 2.37 13.14
CA LEU A 247 -13.62 2.50 13.18
C LEU A 247 -13.04 1.75 11.98
N LEU A 248 -12.07 2.37 11.29
CA LEU A 248 -11.22 1.74 10.30
C LEU A 248 -9.81 1.52 10.87
N VAL A 249 -9.27 0.31 10.74
CA VAL A 249 -7.90 -0.02 11.18
C VAL A 249 -7.14 -0.63 10.00
N ASP A 250 -5.97 -0.08 9.69
CA ASP A 250 -5.00 -0.62 8.73
C ASP A 250 -3.85 -1.31 9.49
N ALA A 251 -3.68 -2.62 9.32
CA ALA A 251 -2.73 -3.41 10.10
C ALA A 251 -1.74 -4.24 9.27
N ARG A 252 -1.41 -3.83 8.02
CA ARG A 252 -0.59 -4.66 7.10
C ARG A 252 0.80 -5.01 7.62
N PHE A 253 1.35 -4.19 8.52
CA PHE A 253 2.73 -4.34 9.00
C PHE A 253 2.82 -4.72 10.48
N GLN A 254 1.70 -4.96 11.16
CA GLN A 254 1.60 -5.03 12.63
C GLN A 254 0.74 -6.22 13.11
N CYS A 255 0.87 -7.37 12.45
CA CYS A 255 0.13 -8.59 12.80
C CYS A 255 0.34 -9.03 14.27
N VAL A 256 1.52 -8.77 14.83
CA VAL A 256 1.87 -9.08 16.22
C VAL A 256 1.14 -8.17 17.22
N ASP A 257 1.02 -6.87 16.93
CA ASP A 257 0.39 -5.87 17.80
C ASP A 257 -1.15 -5.98 17.83
N LEU A 258 -1.76 -6.56 16.78
CA LEU A 258 -3.19 -6.86 16.73
C LEU A 258 -3.63 -7.81 17.87
N ALA A 259 -2.71 -8.59 18.42
CA ALA A 259 -2.97 -9.55 19.49
C ALA A 259 -3.27 -8.84 20.83
N GLU A 260 -2.53 -7.77 21.16
CA GLU A 260 -2.77 -6.94 22.35
C GLU A 260 -3.98 -6.02 22.19
N PHE A 261 -4.20 -5.50 20.97
CA PHE A 261 -5.35 -4.66 20.59
C PHE A 261 -6.71 -5.26 20.97
N SER A 262 -6.84 -6.59 20.87
CA SER A 262 -8.09 -7.29 21.06
C SER A 262 -8.56 -7.36 22.53
N TYR A 263 -7.65 -7.33 23.51
CA TYR A 263 -8.01 -7.56 24.91
C TYR A 263 -8.85 -6.43 25.54
N ARG A 264 -8.79 -5.19 25.03
CA ARG A 264 -9.29 -4.00 25.75
C ARG A 264 -10.44 -3.21 25.10
N HIS A 265 -10.83 -3.46 23.83
CA HIS A 265 -11.75 -2.58 23.08
C HIS A 265 -13.02 -3.20 22.49
N PHE A 266 -12.98 -4.46 22.07
CA PHE A 266 -14.08 -5.07 21.30
C PHE A 266 -14.99 -5.96 22.15
N SER A 267 -15.23 -5.59 23.42
CA SER A 267 -16.04 -6.41 24.33
C SER A 267 -17.49 -6.58 23.87
N GLN A 268 -18.00 -5.72 22.97
CA GLN A 268 -19.35 -5.81 22.40
C GLN A 268 -19.40 -5.19 20.98
N GLY A 269 -19.61 -6.00 19.93
CA GLY A 269 -19.89 -5.50 18.57
C GLY A 269 -19.55 -6.47 17.43
N ALA A 270 -20.28 -6.38 16.31
CA ALA A 270 -19.92 -7.05 15.07
C ALA A 270 -18.69 -6.38 14.45
N VAL A 271 -17.67 -7.16 14.13
CA VAL A 271 -16.48 -6.66 13.44
C VAL A 271 -16.31 -7.41 12.12
N ARG A 272 -15.98 -6.63 11.08
CA ARG A 272 -15.78 -7.12 9.71
C ARG A 272 -14.29 -7.10 9.41
N PHE A 273 -13.75 -8.24 9.00
CA PHE A 273 -12.41 -8.33 8.42
C PHE A 273 -12.49 -8.32 6.91
N LEU A 274 -11.71 -7.46 6.28
CA LEU A 274 -11.54 -7.41 4.84
C LEU A 274 -10.12 -7.85 4.50
N GLU A 275 -10.00 -8.95 3.76
CA GLU A 275 -8.73 -9.52 3.33
C GLU A 275 -8.53 -9.24 1.84
N THR A 276 -7.54 -8.41 1.50
CA THR A 276 -7.10 -8.25 0.11
C THR A 276 -6.22 -9.44 -0.25
N LEU A 277 -6.63 -10.24 -1.24
CA LEU A 277 -5.88 -11.42 -1.63
C LEU A 277 -4.65 -11.03 -2.48
N TYR A 278 -3.45 -11.23 -1.95
CA TYR A 278 -2.23 -11.22 -2.76
C TYR A 278 -2.01 -12.63 -3.30
N PRO A 279 -2.06 -12.86 -4.62
CA PRO A 279 -1.66 -14.15 -5.17
C PRO A 279 -0.14 -14.18 -5.18
N GLY A 280 0.47 -14.62 -4.08
CA GLY A 280 1.90 -14.42 -3.87
C GLY A 280 2.64 -15.44 -3.01
N HIS A 281 2.04 -16.21 -2.11
CA HIS A 281 2.59 -17.48 -1.62
C HIS A 281 1.43 -18.38 -1.14
N GLY A 282 1.37 -19.62 -1.62
CA GLY A 282 0.47 -20.66 -1.06
C GLY A 282 -1.03 -20.37 -1.09
N ARG A 283 -1.67 -20.45 -2.28
CA ARG A 283 -3.14 -20.40 -2.43
C ARG A 283 -3.86 -21.33 -1.46
N SER A 284 -4.90 -20.82 -0.79
CA SER A 284 -6.05 -21.58 -0.23
C SER A 284 -5.78 -22.64 0.86
N TYR A 285 -4.56 -23.13 1.00
CA TYR A 285 -4.21 -24.27 1.85
C TYR A 285 -4.06 -23.86 3.32
N ALA A 286 -3.51 -22.66 3.55
CA ALA A 286 -3.27 -22.07 4.87
C ALA A 286 -4.61 -21.78 5.58
N ARG A 287 -5.51 -21.02 4.93
CA ARG A 287 -6.87 -20.72 5.42
C ARG A 287 -7.72 -21.97 5.70
N GLN A 288 -7.73 -22.96 4.80
CA GLN A 288 -8.54 -24.18 4.99
C GLN A 288 -8.00 -25.09 6.10
N ASN A 289 -6.68 -25.22 6.25
CA ASN A 289 -6.09 -25.97 7.34
C ASN A 289 -6.20 -25.25 8.69
N TRP A 290 -6.10 -23.91 8.69
CA TRP A 290 -6.27 -23.11 9.90
C TRP A 290 -7.71 -23.16 10.42
N LEU A 291 -8.72 -23.00 9.55
CA LEU A 291 -10.13 -23.14 9.93
C LEU A 291 -10.45 -24.56 10.43
N ARG A 292 -9.91 -25.61 9.81
CA ARG A 292 -10.06 -27.00 10.28
C ARG A 292 -9.40 -27.25 11.64
N ARG A 293 -8.20 -26.69 11.87
CA ARG A 293 -7.47 -26.82 13.15
C ARG A 293 -8.16 -26.10 14.32
N MET A 294 -8.72 -24.91 14.09
CA MET A 294 -9.34 -24.09 15.16
C MET A 294 -10.80 -24.46 15.48
N PHE A 295 -11.55 -24.97 14.51
CA PHE A 295 -12.99 -25.23 14.67
C PHE A 295 -13.40 -26.72 14.78
N LYS A 296 -12.45 -27.68 14.69
CA LYS A 296 -12.74 -29.13 14.69
C LYS A 296 -13.90 -29.49 13.74
N MET A 297 -13.80 -29.11 12.47
CA MET A 297 -14.62 -29.67 11.37
C MET A 297 -13.79 -30.62 10.53
#